data_AF-A0A0C3QS41-F1
#
_entry.id   AF-A0A0C3QS41-F1
#
_cell.length_a   1.000
_cell.length_b   1.000
_cell.length_c   1.000
_cell.angle_alpha   90.00
_cell.angle_beta   90.00
_cell.angle_gamma   90.00
#
_symmetry.space_group_name_H-M   'P 1'
#
loop_
_entity.id
_entity.type
_entity.pdbx_description
1 polymer ?
#
loop_
_entity_poly.entity_id
_entity_poly.type
_entity_poly.pdbx_seq_one_letter_code
_entity_poly.pdbx_strand_id
1 'polypeptide(L)' 'MAGPNLELVKFGIYVFFPVAIMLHYGNPDWYQAHIIPYRERFWPTDPKVRI' A
#
# COMPACT_ATOMS: atom_id res chain seq x y z
N MET A 1 -26.89 -11.40 -16.69
CA MET A 1 -25.67 -10.56 -16.74
C MET A 1 -26.08 -9.15 -16.37
N ALA A 2 -25.62 -8.63 -15.24
CA ALA A 2 -25.96 -7.26 -14.84
C ALA A 2 -25.41 -6.31 -15.91
N GLY A 3 -26.30 -5.49 -16.47
CA GLY A 3 -26.07 -4.75 -17.72
C GLY A 3 -24.98 -3.67 -17.66
N PRO A 4 -24.98 -2.73 -18.63
CA PRO A 4 -23.89 -1.76 -18.85
C PRO A 4 -23.42 -0.99 -17.60
N ASN A 5 -24.32 -0.76 -16.63
CA ASN A 5 -24.00 -0.11 -15.36
C ASN A 5 -22.95 -0.88 -14.54
N LEU A 6 -22.97 -2.21 -14.56
CA LEU A 6 -21.99 -3.02 -13.82
C LEU A 6 -20.61 -2.93 -14.46
N GLU A 7 -20.55 -2.80 -15.79
CA GLU A 7 -19.29 -2.65 -16.51
C GLU A 7 -18.61 -1.32 -16.19
N LEU A 8 -19.39 -0.24 -16.10
CA LEU A 8 -18.89 1.08 -15.70
C LEU A 8 -18.35 1.09 -14.26
N VAL A 9 -19.04 0.41 -13.32
CA VAL A 9 -18.57 0.30 -11.92
C VAL A 9 -17.25 -0.49 -11.85
N LYS A 10 -17.16 -1.65 -12.54
CA LYS A 10 -15.92 -2.43 -12.58
C LYS A 10 -14.77 -1.64 -13.18
N PHE A 11 -15.01 -0.94 -14.28
CA PHE A 11 -14.02 -0.06 -14.90
C PHE A 11 -13.55 1.01 -13.93
N GLY A 12 -14.48 1.68 -13.24
CA GLY A 12 -14.16 2.67 -12.21
C GLY A 12 -13.27 2.07 -11.12
N ILE A 13 -13.62 0.91 -10.57
CA ILE A 13 -12.80 0.23 -9.56
C ILE A 13 -11.40 -0.07 -10.11
N TYR A 14 -11.29 -0.63 -11.32
CA TYR A 14 -9.98 -0.99 -11.89
C TYR A 14 -9.07 0.22 -12.11
N VAL A 15 -9.62 1.39 -12.40
CA VAL A 15 -8.83 2.62 -12.59
C VAL A 15 -8.53 3.30 -11.26
N PHE A 16 -9.54 3.52 -10.42
CA PHE A 16 -9.39 4.31 -9.20
C PHE A 16 -8.73 3.54 -8.06
N PHE A 17 -8.92 2.23 -7.97
CA PHE A 17 -8.33 1.42 -6.91
C PHE A 17 -6.80 1.47 -6.88
N PRO A 18 -6.06 1.23 -7.98
CA PRO A 18 -4.60 1.34 -7.96
C PRO A 18 -4.13 2.77 -7.65
N VAL A 19 -4.80 3.80 -8.18
CA VAL A 19 -4.46 5.20 -7.92
C VAL A 19 -4.66 5.55 -6.44
N ALA A 20 -5.78 5.13 -5.85
CA ALA A 20 -6.07 5.36 -4.44
C ALA A 20 -5.07 4.65 -3.52
N ILE A 21 -4.68 3.42 -3.85
CA ILE A 21 -3.62 2.68 -3.15
C ILE A 21 -2.30 3.46 -3.21
N MET A 22 -1.90 3.95 -4.39
CA MET A 22 -0.66 4.72 -4.52
C MET A 22 -0.70 6.00 -3.70
N LEU A 23 -1.81 6.73 -3.67
CA LEU A 23 -1.95 7.95 -2.87
C LEU A 23 -1.91 7.65 -1.37
N HIS A 24 -2.49 6.54 -0.93
CA HIS A 24 -2.52 6.17 0.48
C HIS A 24 -1.15 5.65 0.96
N TYR A 25 -0.62 4.62 0.28
CA TYR A 25 0.60 3.93 0.69
C TYR A 25 1.88 4.62 0.21
N GLY A 26 1.80 5.51 -0.78
CA GLY A 26 2.90 6.34 -1.23
C GLY A 26 3.16 7.56 -0.32
N ASN A 27 2.30 7.81 0.67
CA ASN A 27 2.52 8.87 1.64
C ASN A 27 3.72 8.50 2.56
N PRO A 28 4.79 9.31 2.58
CA PRO A 28 5.97 9.04 3.41
C PRO A 28 5.63 9.03 4.91
N ASP A 29 4.71 9.86 5.38
CA ASP A 29 4.30 9.90 6.79
C ASP A 29 3.57 8.61 7.18
N TRP A 30 2.71 8.10 6.30
CA TRP A 30 2.05 6.82 6.51
C TRP A 30 3.06 5.68 6.64
N TYR A 31 4.06 5.64 5.74
CA TYR A 31 5.11 4.63 5.76
C TYR A 31 5.95 4.68 7.03
N GLN A 32 6.34 5.88 7.48
CA GLN A 32 7.09 6.06 8.72
C GLN A 32 6.29 5.62 9.95
N ALA A 33 5.00 5.92 10.00
CA ALA A 33 4.15 5.56 11.13
C ALA A 33 3.75 4.08 11.16
N HIS A 34 3.62 3.42 9.99
CA HIS A 34 3.03 2.07 9.91
C HIS A 34 3.97 0.97 9.45
N ILE A 35 5.08 1.27 8.76
CA ILE A 35 5.98 0.24 8.22
C ILE A 35 7.30 0.19 8.99
N ILE A 36 7.95 1.33 9.21
CA ILE A 36 9.24 1.40 9.91
C ILE A 36 9.18 0.74 11.31
N PRO A 37 8.16 0.96 12.15
CA PRO A 37 8.13 0.39 13.49
C PRO A 37 8.11 -1.14 13.51
N TYR A 38 7.56 -1.77 12.47
CA TYR A 38 7.52 -3.22 12.36
C TYR A 38 8.80 -3.80 11.74
N ARG A 39 9.66 -2.98 11.14
CA ARG A 39 10.91 -3.44 10.52
C ARG A 39 11.76 -4.21 11.53
N GLU A 40 11.89 -3.72 12.76
CA GLU A 40 12.70 -4.36 13.80
C GLU A 40 12.14 -5.72 14.25
N ARG A 41 10.83 -5.92 14.13
CA ARG A 41 10.18 -7.19 14.46
C ARG A 41 10.42 -8.27 13.40
N PHE A 42 10.50 -7.89 12.14
CA PHE A 42 10.66 -8.82 11.02
C PHE A 42 12.12 -8.98 10.56
N TRP A 43 12.94 -7.94 10.75
CA TRP A 43 14.37 -7.91 10.47
C TRP A 43 15.12 -7.43 11.70
N PRO A 44 15.36 -8.31 12.70
CA PRO A 44 16.28 -7.99 13.78
C PRO A 44 17.66 -7.71 13.17
N THR A 45 18.13 -6.47 13.29
CA THR A 45 19.48 -6.09 12.86
C THR A 45 20.46 -6.90 13.70
N ASP A 46 21.25 -7.77 13.06
CA ASP A 46 22.34 -8.46 13.76
C ASP A 46 23.26 -7.37 14.36
N PRO A 47 23.48 -7.34 15.68
CA PRO A 47 24.28 -6.31 16.34
C PRO A 47 25.71 -6.18 15.77
N LYS A 48 26.16 -7.15 14.97
CA LYS A 48 27.51 -7.21 14.39
C LYS A 48 27.69 -6.43 13.09
N VAL A 49 26.63 -5.90 12.47
CA VAL A 49 26.75 -5.06 11.27
C VAL A 49 26.55 -3.59 11.66
N ARG A 50 27.60 -3.01 12.25
CA ARG A 50 27.80 -1.56 12.32
C ARG A 50 29.01 -1.25 11.45
N ILE A 51 28.76 -0.64 10.28
CA ILE A 51 29.79 -0.11 9.38
C ILE A 51 30.08 1.32 9.81
#